data_AF-A0AAV8SLK2-F1
#
_entry.id   AF-A0AAV8SLK2-F1
#
_cell.length_a   1.000
_cell.length_b   1.000
_cell.length_c   1.000
_cell.angle_alpha   90.00
_cell.angle_beta   90.00
_cell.angle_gamma   90.00
#
_symmetry.space_group_name_H-M   'P 1'
#
loop_
_entity.id
_entity.type
_entity.pdbx_description
1 polymer ?
#
loop_
_entity_poly.entity_id
_entity_poly.type
_entity_poly.pdbx_seq_one_letter_code
_entity_poly.pdbx_strand_id
1 'polypeptide(L)'
;MALQLWETIKEAILAYTGLSPVTFFTVLALGLAIYYVVTGLFAPPAQPSRPRSFEEQMQPLPTPVQLGEVTEEELKVYDGTDPAKPLLMAIKGQIYDVSQSRMFYGPGGPYALFAGKDASRALAKMSFEEQDLTGDITGLGPFELEALQDWEYKFMSKYVKVGTIKKTVPVTDGASAAESAEGNAAKPTVDGPSAKATEDVPSTVKAEETPASAESKEE
;
A
#
# COMPACT_ATOMS: atom_id res chain seq x y z
N MET A 1 31.31 -49.39 -0.64
CA MET A 1 30.23 -48.59 -0.01
C MET A 1 29.09 -48.26 -0.99
N ALA A 2 29.35 -47.72 -2.19
CA ALA A 2 28.28 -47.36 -3.14
C ALA A 2 27.39 -48.53 -3.63
N LEU A 3 27.98 -49.71 -3.89
CA LEU A 3 27.21 -50.88 -4.35
C LEU A 3 26.27 -51.45 -3.27
N GLN A 4 26.69 -51.42 -2.00
CA GLN A 4 25.84 -51.86 -0.89
C GLN A 4 24.65 -50.93 -0.70
N LEU A 5 24.88 -49.62 -0.79
CA LEU A 5 23.82 -48.62 -0.75
C LEU A 5 22.81 -48.83 -1.90
N TRP A 6 23.32 -49.12 -3.09
CA TRP A 6 22.50 -49.37 -4.27
C TRP A 6 21.56 -50.58 -4.11
N GLU A 7 22.06 -51.68 -3.54
CA GLU A 7 21.21 -52.86 -3.29
C GLU A 7 20.16 -52.58 -2.20
N THR A 8 20.53 -51.90 -1.11
CA THR A 8 19.56 -51.52 -0.06
C THR A 8 18.44 -50.63 -0.59
N ILE A 9 18.74 -49.73 -1.54
CA ILE A 9 17.75 -48.85 -2.15
C ILE A 9 16.78 -49.64 -3.02
N LYS A 10 17.25 -50.62 -3.80
CA LYS A 10 16.36 -51.47 -4.62
C LYS A 10 15.43 -52.33 -3.77
N GLU A 11 15.96 -52.92 -2.70
CA GLU A 11 15.19 -53.72 -1.76
C GLU A 11 14.11 -52.87 -1.07
N ALA A 12 14.47 -51.65 -0.66
CA ALA A 12 13.51 -50.71 -0.08
C ALA A 12 12.42 -50.30 -1.09
N ILE A 13 12.76 -50.00 -2.34
CA ILE A 13 11.76 -49.64 -3.36
C ILE A 13 10.76 -50.77 -3.55
N LEU A 14 11.23 -52.02 -3.62
CA LEU A 14 10.37 -53.19 -3.78
C LEU A 14 9.49 -53.41 -2.54
N ALA A 15 10.07 -53.29 -1.33
CA ALA A 15 9.35 -53.46 -0.07
C ALA A 15 8.26 -52.41 0.16
N TYR A 16 8.51 -51.15 -0.20
CA TYR A 16 7.59 -50.04 0.07
C TYR A 16 6.56 -49.79 -1.03
N THR A 17 6.93 -50.01 -2.31
CA THR A 17 6.05 -49.70 -3.44
C THR A 17 5.50 -50.95 -4.12
N GLY A 18 6.06 -52.13 -3.87
CA GLY A 18 5.74 -53.37 -4.59
C GLY A 18 6.17 -53.37 -6.05
N LEU A 19 6.80 -52.29 -6.52
CA LEU A 19 7.24 -52.12 -7.90
C LEU A 19 8.70 -52.58 -8.05
N SER A 20 9.03 -53.06 -9.25
CA SER A 20 10.44 -53.27 -9.60
C SER A 20 11.20 -51.94 -9.57
N PRO A 21 12.48 -51.92 -9.22
CA PRO A 21 13.28 -50.70 -9.24
C PRO A 21 13.23 -49.97 -10.60
N VAL A 22 13.21 -50.73 -11.70
CA VAL A 22 13.09 -50.18 -13.06
C VAL A 22 11.76 -49.45 -13.23
N THR A 23 10.65 -50.08 -12.85
CA THR A 23 9.32 -49.47 -12.95
C THR A 23 9.15 -48.23 -12.08
N PHE A 24 9.76 -48.22 -10.90
CA PHE A 24 9.75 -47.06 -10.01
C PHE A 24 10.46 -45.86 -10.66
N PHE A 25 11.67 -46.05 -11.17
CA PHE A 25 12.41 -44.98 -11.84
C PHE A 25 11.76 -44.55 -13.16
N THR A 26 11.11 -45.45 -13.90
CA THR A 26 10.37 -45.08 -15.12
C THR A 26 9.15 -44.22 -14.81
N VAL A 27 8.39 -44.54 -13.77
CA VAL A 27 7.24 -43.74 -13.35
C VAL A 27 7.69 -42.38 -12.81
N LEU A 28 8.78 -42.34 -12.03
CA LEU A 28 9.37 -41.10 -11.54
C LEU A 28 9.88 -40.21 -12.69
N ALA A 29 10.58 -40.80 -13.67
CA ALA A 29 11.05 -40.08 -14.86
C ALA A 29 9.88 -39.56 -15.71
N LEU A 30 8.82 -40.36 -15.89
CA LEU A 30 7.62 -39.95 -16.60
C LEU A 30 6.88 -38.83 -15.87
N GLY A 31 6.77 -38.91 -14.55
CA GLY A 31 6.19 -37.86 -13.71
C GLY A 31 6.97 -36.55 -13.77
N LEU A 32 8.31 -36.63 -13.73
CA LEU A 32 9.18 -35.46 -13.93
C LEU A 32 9.02 -34.88 -15.33
N ALA A 33 8.96 -35.72 -16.37
CA ALA A 33 8.75 -35.25 -17.75
C ALA A 33 7.41 -34.51 -17.91
N ILE A 34 6.33 -35.07 -17.37
CA ILE A 34 5.01 -34.42 -17.36
C ILE A 34 5.06 -33.12 -16.56
N TYR A 35 5.72 -33.11 -15.39
CA TYR A 35 5.93 -31.90 -14.60
C TYR A 35 6.66 -30.82 -15.39
N TYR A 36 7.73 -31.15 -16.11
CA TYR A 36 8.45 -30.18 -16.94
C TYR A 36 7.61 -29.66 -18.11
N VAL A 37 6.78 -30.51 -18.74
CA VAL A 37 5.88 -30.09 -19.81
C VAL A 37 4.79 -29.16 -19.28
N VAL A 38 4.15 -29.50 -18.15
CA VAL A 38 3.11 -28.65 -17.53
C VAL A 38 3.72 -27.35 -17.01
N THR A 39 4.90 -27.41 -16.40
CA THR A 39 5.63 -26.22 -15.95
C THR A 39 6.07 -25.37 -17.13
N GLY A 40 6.43 -25.95 -18.28
CA GLY A 40 6.77 -25.21 -19.49
C GLY A 40 5.57 -24.56 -20.19
N LEU A 41 4.37 -25.14 -20.05
CA LEU A 41 3.12 -24.56 -20.59
C LEU A 41 2.57 -23.43 -19.72
N PHE A 42 2.85 -23.44 -18.41
CA PHE A 42 2.42 -22.40 -17.45
C PHE A 42 3.56 -21.49 -16.97
N ALA A 43 4.81 -21.74 -17.38
CA ALA A 43 5.92 -20.84 -17.11
C ALA A 43 5.63 -19.52 -17.84
N PRO A 44 5.64 -18.38 -17.13
CA PRO A 44 5.62 -17.09 -17.78
C PRO A 44 6.75 -17.07 -18.82
N PRO A 45 6.51 -16.59 -20.06
CA PRO A 45 7.58 -16.46 -21.03
C PRO A 45 8.72 -15.71 -20.34
N ALA A 46 9.92 -16.30 -20.37
CA ALA A 46 11.12 -15.64 -19.87
C ALA A 46 11.13 -14.24 -20.49
N GLN A 47 10.91 -13.22 -19.66
CA GLN A 47 10.83 -11.86 -20.17
C GLN A 47 12.15 -11.62 -20.92
N PRO A 48 12.09 -11.16 -22.19
CA PRO A 48 13.31 -10.81 -22.91
C PRO A 48 14.08 -9.88 -21.99
N SER A 49 15.35 -10.23 -21.73
CA SER A 49 16.24 -9.44 -20.90
C SER A 49 16.15 -8.00 -21.37
N ARG A 50 15.49 -7.16 -20.57
CA ARG A 50 15.31 -5.74 -20.87
C ARG A 50 16.73 -5.21 -21.07
N PRO A 51 17.06 -4.63 -22.24
CA PRO A 51 18.44 -4.27 -22.50
C PRO A 51 18.90 -3.30 -21.42
N ARG A 52 20.03 -3.64 -20.79
CA ARG A 52 20.73 -2.87 -19.74
C ARG A 52 20.96 -1.40 -20.10
N SER A 53 20.78 -1.02 -21.36
CA SER A 53 20.81 0.36 -21.83
C SER A 53 19.77 1.27 -21.17
N PHE A 54 18.69 0.74 -20.57
CA PHE A 54 17.74 1.56 -19.79
C PHE A 54 18.19 1.80 -18.33
N GLU A 55 19.03 0.91 -17.78
CA GLU A 55 19.67 1.11 -16.47
C GLU A 55 20.75 2.20 -16.56
N GLU A 56 21.38 2.35 -17.73
CA GLU A 56 22.48 3.28 -17.98
C GLU A 56 22.04 4.75 -18.13
N GLN A 57 20.74 5.04 -18.11
CA GLN A 57 20.18 6.39 -17.96
C GLN A 57 19.74 6.74 -16.53
N MET A 58 20.16 5.97 -15.51
CA MET A 58 20.09 6.44 -14.13
C MET A 58 21.14 7.53 -13.91
N GLN A 59 20.82 8.75 -14.36
CA GLN A 59 21.40 9.94 -13.76
C GLN A 59 21.21 9.83 -12.24
N PRO A 60 22.24 10.15 -11.43
CA PRO A 60 22.08 10.15 -9.98
C PRO A 60 20.88 11.03 -9.64
N LEU A 61 19.90 10.45 -8.94
CA LEU A 61 18.68 11.16 -8.57
C LEU A 61 19.10 12.47 -7.90
N PRO A 62 18.65 13.63 -8.40
CA PRO A 62 18.93 14.89 -7.75
C PRO A 62 18.44 14.82 -6.30
N THR A 63 19.15 15.47 -5.38
CA THR A 63 18.75 15.51 -3.96
C THR A 63 17.29 15.98 -3.87
N PRO A 64 16.43 15.29 -3.08
CA PRO A 64 15.02 15.64 -2.97
C PRO A 64 14.86 17.12 -2.63
N VAL A 65 14.25 17.87 -3.55
CA VAL A 65 14.03 19.31 -3.37
C VAL A 65 12.93 19.49 -2.33
N GLN A 66 13.22 20.14 -1.22
CA GLN A 66 12.17 20.53 -0.27
C GLN A 66 11.34 21.65 -0.90
N LEU A 67 10.18 21.27 -1.41
CA LEU A 67 9.15 22.18 -1.86
C LEU A 67 8.38 22.63 -0.61
N GLY A 68 8.20 23.92 -0.42
CA GLY A 68 7.37 24.39 0.69
C GLY A 68 5.90 24.07 0.45
N GLU A 69 5.08 25.11 0.49
CA GLU A 69 3.69 25.00 0.09
C GLU A 69 3.56 25.27 -1.41
N VAL A 70 2.95 24.33 -2.14
CA VAL A 70 2.81 24.33 -3.60
C VAL A 70 1.32 24.23 -3.97
N THR A 71 0.88 24.84 -5.07
CA THR A 71 -0.51 24.65 -5.54
C THR A 71 -0.66 23.37 -6.37
N GLU A 72 -1.89 22.90 -6.60
CA GLU A 72 -2.12 21.74 -7.46
C GLU A 72 -1.66 21.99 -8.91
N GLU A 73 -1.77 23.22 -9.40
CA GLU A 73 -1.31 23.63 -10.73
C GLU A 73 0.21 23.59 -10.84
N GLU A 74 0.91 24.05 -9.79
CA GLU A 74 2.37 23.99 -9.72
C GLU A 74 2.86 22.53 -9.64
N LEU A 75 2.10 21.65 -8.97
CA LEU A 75 2.44 20.23 -8.88
C LEU A 75 2.38 19.53 -10.26
N LYS A 76 1.47 19.92 -11.16
CA LYS A 76 1.31 19.31 -12.50
C LYS A 76 2.57 19.36 -13.36
N VAL A 77 3.46 20.31 -13.09
CA VAL A 77 4.74 20.46 -13.82
C VAL A 77 5.73 19.31 -13.49
N TYR A 78 5.47 18.55 -12.43
CA TYR A 78 6.30 17.46 -11.93
C TYR A 78 5.71 16.07 -12.24
N ASP A 79 5.10 15.93 -13.42
CA ASP A 79 4.52 14.69 -13.96
C ASP A 79 5.58 13.71 -14.52
N GLY A 80 6.84 14.15 -14.62
CA GLY A 80 7.96 13.37 -15.14
C GLY A 80 8.18 13.46 -16.64
N THR A 81 7.38 14.26 -17.36
CA THR A 81 7.56 14.54 -18.79
C THR A 81 8.91 15.21 -19.05
N ASP A 82 9.35 16.07 -18.12
CA ASP A 82 10.69 16.63 -18.11
C ASP A 82 11.65 15.70 -17.31
N PRO A 83 12.64 15.06 -17.97
CA PRO A 83 13.57 14.15 -17.29
C PRO A 83 14.45 14.87 -16.26
N ALA A 84 14.67 16.18 -16.41
CA ALA A 84 15.52 16.98 -15.52
C ALA A 84 14.81 17.38 -14.21
N LYS A 85 13.48 17.29 -14.16
CA LYS A 85 12.68 17.58 -12.96
C LYS A 85 12.43 16.32 -12.13
N PRO A 86 12.30 16.47 -10.80
CA PRO A 86 11.84 15.38 -9.96
C PRO A 86 10.40 15.01 -10.31
N LEU A 87 10.06 13.75 -10.04
CA LEU A 87 8.74 13.19 -10.21
C LEU A 87 8.01 13.22 -8.88
N LEU A 88 6.90 13.96 -8.82
CA LEU A 88 6.22 14.22 -7.56
C LEU A 88 4.78 13.71 -7.59
N MET A 89 4.27 13.36 -6.42
CA MET A 89 2.89 12.92 -6.26
C MET A 89 2.39 13.34 -4.89
N ALA A 90 1.15 13.83 -4.81
CA ALA A 90 0.52 14.19 -3.53
C ALA A 90 -0.42 13.08 -3.03
N ILE A 91 -0.41 12.87 -1.73
CA ILE A 91 -1.36 12.05 -0.98
C ILE A 91 -1.76 12.81 0.26
N LYS A 92 -3.05 13.04 0.44
CA LYS A 92 -3.68 13.77 1.55
C LYS A 92 -3.09 15.18 1.70
N GLY A 93 -2.76 15.82 0.57
CA GLY A 93 -2.09 17.11 0.53
C GLY A 93 -0.61 17.10 0.95
N GLN A 94 0.01 15.94 1.20
CA GLN A 94 1.46 15.80 1.41
C GLN A 94 2.12 15.41 0.10
N ILE A 95 3.18 16.09 -0.30
CA ILE A 95 3.91 15.85 -1.55
C ILE A 95 5.10 14.92 -1.28
N TYR A 96 5.21 13.85 -2.05
CA TYR A 96 6.28 12.86 -1.98
C TYR A 96 7.10 12.84 -3.27
N ASP A 97 8.41 12.70 -3.13
CA ASP A 97 9.31 12.48 -4.25
C ASP A 97 9.33 10.99 -4.62
N VAL A 98 8.73 10.67 -5.77
CA VAL A 98 8.63 9.32 -6.30
C VAL A 98 9.63 9.06 -7.45
N SER A 99 10.65 9.91 -7.61
CA SER A 99 11.66 9.82 -8.68
C SER A 99 12.40 8.49 -8.67
N GLN A 100 12.65 7.90 -7.49
CA GLN A 100 13.25 6.55 -7.36
C GLN A 100 12.39 5.43 -7.96
N SER A 101 11.11 5.69 -8.21
CA SER A 101 10.14 4.75 -8.79
C SER A 101 9.62 5.25 -10.13
N ARG A 102 10.45 5.96 -10.91
CA ARG A 102 10.11 6.49 -12.25
C ARG A 102 9.65 5.42 -13.25
N MET A 103 10.04 4.15 -13.08
CA MET A 103 9.50 3.05 -13.90
C MET A 103 7.99 2.82 -13.72
N PHE A 104 7.43 3.26 -12.59
CA PHE A 104 6.02 3.08 -12.25
C PHE A 104 5.22 4.36 -12.50
N TYR A 105 5.71 5.49 -11.98
CA TYR A 105 5.01 6.78 -12.00
C TYR A 105 5.47 7.70 -13.13
N GLY A 106 6.59 7.39 -13.81
CA GLY A 106 7.08 8.21 -14.92
C GLY A 106 6.30 7.94 -16.21
N PRO A 107 6.54 8.74 -17.27
CA PRO A 107 5.87 8.59 -18.56
C PRO A 107 5.93 7.16 -19.10
N GLY A 108 4.77 6.60 -19.45
CA GLY A 108 4.62 5.23 -19.95
C GLY A 108 4.57 4.14 -18.86
N GLY A 109 4.69 4.51 -17.58
CA GLY A 109 4.47 3.59 -16.45
C GLY A 109 2.98 3.34 -16.16
N PRO A 110 2.63 2.24 -15.48
CA PRO A 110 1.24 1.90 -15.16
C PRO A 110 0.56 2.89 -14.20
N TYR A 111 1.35 3.68 -13.46
CA TYR A 111 0.89 4.64 -12.46
C TYR A 111 1.21 6.09 -12.85
N ALA A 112 1.53 6.33 -14.13
CA ALA A 112 1.92 7.65 -14.65
C ALA A 112 0.85 8.73 -14.43
N LEU A 113 -0.43 8.34 -14.46
CA LEU A 113 -1.56 9.26 -14.30
C LEU A 113 -1.63 9.91 -12.91
N PHE A 114 -0.98 9.34 -11.89
CA PHE A 114 -0.90 9.93 -10.55
C PHE A 114 0.19 11.00 -10.43
N ALA A 115 1.21 10.97 -11.27
CA ALA A 115 2.32 11.90 -11.19
C ALA A 115 1.85 13.35 -11.45
N GLY A 116 2.41 14.29 -10.71
CA GLY A 116 2.06 15.71 -10.77
C GLY A 116 0.66 16.04 -10.23
N LYS A 117 -0.02 15.12 -9.53
CA LYS A 117 -1.38 15.32 -9.03
C LYS A 117 -1.53 14.85 -7.59
N ASP A 118 -2.62 15.26 -6.95
CA ASP A 118 -3.07 14.66 -5.70
C ASP A 118 -3.90 13.41 -6.00
N ALA A 119 -3.36 12.25 -5.61
CA ALA A 119 -3.95 10.95 -5.85
C ALA A 119 -4.77 10.43 -4.66
N SER A 120 -5.12 11.29 -3.69
CA SER A 120 -5.83 10.91 -2.47
C SER A 120 -7.08 10.08 -2.74
N ARG A 121 -8.02 10.62 -3.51
CA ARG A 121 -9.29 9.94 -3.81
C ARG A 121 -9.05 8.69 -4.66
N ALA A 122 -8.20 8.77 -5.66
CA ALA A 122 -7.87 7.65 -6.51
C ALA A 122 -7.27 6.47 -5.72
N LEU A 123 -6.38 6.72 -4.77
CA LEU A 123 -5.80 5.69 -3.91
C LEU A 123 -6.82 5.12 -2.92
N ALA A 124 -7.68 5.98 -2.36
CA ALA A 124 -8.75 5.56 -1.46
C ALA A 124 -9.73 4.59 -2.15
N LYS A 125 -10.09 4.90 -3.40
CA LYS A 125 -11.03 4.10 -4.21
C LYS A 125 -10.35 3.00 -5.03
N MET A 126 -9.02 2.93 -5.02
CA MET A 126 -8.22 2.08 -5.92
C MET A 126 -8.56 2.30 -7.40
N SER A 127 -8.84 3.55 -7.76
CA SER A 127 -9.30 3.97 -9.09
C SER A 127 -8.15 4.52 -9.94
N PHE A 128 -8.25 4.33 -11.25
CA PHE A 128 -7.34 4.87 -12.27
C PHE A 128 -8.05 5.91 -13.15
N GLU A 129 -9.28 6.29 -12.80
CA GLU A 129 -10.09 7.26 -13.52
C GLU A 129 -9.58 8.69 -13.26
N GLU A 130 -9.56 9.53 -14.30
CA GLU A 130 -9.08 10.91 -14.17
C GLU A 130 -9.93 11.76 -13.22
N GLN A 131 -11.23 11.46 -13.11
CA GLN A 131 -12.15 12.14 -12.20
C GLN A 131 -11.82 11.92 -10.72
N ASP A 132 -11.12 10.83 -10.40
CA ASP A 132 -10.71 10.50 -9.03
C ASP A 132 -9.33 11.06 -8.68
N LEU A 133 -8.62 11.70 -9.63
CA LEU A 133 -7.31 12.34 -9.43
C LEU A 133 -7.44 13.71 -8.78
N THR A 134 -7.98 13.70 -7.56
CA THR A 134 -8.22 14.87 -6.74
C THR A 134 -7.81 14.62 -5.30
N GLY A 135 -7.40 15.71 -4.62
CA GLY A 135 -7.17 15.74 -3.18
C GLY A 135 -8.46 15.78 -2.36
N ASP A 136 -9.62 15.89 -3.01
CA ASP A 136 -10.91 15.94 -2.33
C ASP A 136 -11.33 14.57 -1.77
N ILE A 137 -11.26 14.45 -0.45
CA ILE A 137 -11.65 13.25 0.31
C ILE A 137 -13.11 13.28 0.79
N THR A 138 -13.90 14.28 0.39
CA THR A 138 -15.32 14.37 0.78
C THR A 138 -16.15 13.24 0.17
N GLY A 139 -17.05 12.65 0.96
CA GLY A 139 -17.90 11.54 0.50
C GLY A 139 -17.20 10.18 0.40
N LEU A 140 -15.96 10.05 0.87
CA LEU A 140 -15.33 8.75 1.06
C LEU A 140 -15.90 8.04 2.29
N GLY A 141 -16.16 6.74 2.15
CA GLY A 141 -16.61 5.87 3.23
C GLY A 141 -15.49 5.49 4.21
N PRO A 142 -15.82 4.88 5.36
CA PRO A 142 -14.83 4.48 6.36
C PRO A 142 -13.73 3.56 5.82
N PHE A 143 -14.09 2.58 4.99
CA PHE A 143 -13.13 1.65 4.39
C PHE A 143 -12.19 2.32 3.39
N GLU A 144 -12.68 3.30 2.62
CA GLU A 144 -11.86 4.05 1.66
C GLU A 144 -10.88 4.98 2.39
N LEU A 145 -11.30 5.57 3.50
CA LEU A 145 -10.42 6.36 4.37
C LEU A 145 -9.33 5.52 5.04
N GLU A 146 -9.67 4.31 5.49
CA GLU A 146 -8.69 3.35 6.02
C GLU A 146 -7.68 2.94 4.94
N ALA A 147 -8.15 2.60 3.74
CA ALA A 147 -7.28 2.30 2.60
C ALA A 147 -6.34 3.47 2.25
N LEU A 148 -6.86 4.71 2.27
CA LEU A 148 -6.05 5.92 2.05
C LEU A 148 -4.98 6.09 3.13
N GLN A 149 -5.32 5.83 4.39
CA GLN A 149 -4.37 5.91 5.50
C GLN A 149 -3.24 4.87 5.36
N ASP A 150 -3.58 3.65 4.96
CA ASP A 150 -2.59 2.60 4.68
C ASP A 150 -1.66 3.01 3.53
N TRP A 151 -2.20 3.63 2.48
CA TRP A 151 -1.40 4.17 1.38
C TRP A 151 -0.47 5.29 1.85
N GLU A 152 -0.98 6.24 2.64
CA GLU A 152 -0.17 7.31 3.24
C GLU A 152 1.01 6.73 4.04
N TYR A 153 0.76 5.73 4.89
CA TYR A 153 1.82 5.09 5.69
C TYR A 153 2.88 4.38 4.83
N LYS A 154 2.45 3.66 3.79
CA LYS A 154 3.37 3.02 2.83
C LYS A 154 4.24 4.06 2.12
N PHE A 155 3.65 5.19 1.74
CA PHE A 155 4.37 6.26 1.06
C PHE A 155 5.35 6.98 1.99
N MET A 156 4.95 7.29 3.22
CA MET A 156 5.84 7.87 4.25
C MET A 156 7.05 6.98 4.53
N SER A 157 6.87 5.66 4.48
CA SER A 157 7.94 4.70 4.73
C SER A 157 8.90 4.56 3.55
N LYS A 158 8.41 4.75 2.32
CA LYS A 158 9.17 4.48 1.09
C LYS A 158 9.77 5.72 0.45
N TYR A 159 9.06 6.85 0.46
CA TYR A 159 9.41 8.06 -0.27
C TYR A 159 9.69 9.23 0.67
N VAL A 160 10.51 10.16 0.21
CA VAL A 160 10.81 11.37 0.96
C VAL A 160 9.66 12.34 0.82
N LYS A 161 9.14 12.83 1.95
CA LYS A 161 8.19 13.93 1.96
C LYS A 161 8.93 15.22 1.62
N VAL A 162 8.49 15.89 0.57
CA VAL A 162 9.15 17.08 0.04
C VAL A 162 8.36 18.35 0.22
N GLY A 163 7.04 18.31 0.44
CA GLY A 163 6.22 19.52 0.60
C GLY A 163 4.75 19.27 0.91
N THR A 164 3.92 20.31 0.78
CA THR A 164 2.46 20.25 1.01
C THR A 164 1.68 21.03 -0.03
N ILE A 165 0.43 20.62 -0.28
CA ILE A 165 -0.51 21.32 -1.16
C ILE A 165 -1.20 22.46 -0.40
N LYS A 166 -1.17 23.67 -0.99
CA LYS A 166 -1.92 24.84 -0.52
C LYS A 166 -3.41 24.58 -0.65
N LYS A 167 -4.09 24.29 0.48
CA LYS A 167 -5.56 24.21 0.49
C LYS A 167 -6.14 25.62 0.54
N THR A 168 -6.78 26.05 -0.54
CA THR A 168 -7.63 27.25 -0.53
C THR A 168 -8.93 26.89 0.18
N VAL A 169 -9.00 27.17 1.48
CA VAL A 169 -10.24 27.02 2.25
C VAL A 169 -11.20 28.14 1.80
N PRO A 170 -12.39 27.87 1.24
CA PRO A 170 -13.44 28.86 1.26
C PRO A 170 -13.81 29.07 2.72
N VAL A 171 -13.65 30.31 3.20
CA VAL A 171 -14.01 30.71 4.57
C VAL A 171 -15.45 30.31 4.84
N THR A 172 -15.64 29.28 5.67
CA THR A 172 -16.90 29.09 6.39
C THR A 172 -16.77 29.94 7.65
N ASP A 173 -17.42 31.10 7.65
CA ASP A 173 -17.55 31.94 8.83
C ASP A 173 -18.18 31.13 9.98
N GLY A 174 -17.46 31.08 11.11
CA GLY A 174 -17.84 30.29 12.27
C GLY A 174 -16.86 30.42 13.43
N ALA A 175 -16.55 31.68 13.78
CA ALA A 175 -15.96 32.17 15.03
C ALA A 175 -15.41 31.15 16.06
N SER A 176 -14.10 31.20 16.28
CA SER A 176 -13.58 31.48 17.63
C SER A 176 -12.20 32.11 17.51
N ALA A 177 -12.17 33.43 17.70
CA ALA A 177 -10.95 34.16 18.01
C ALA A 177 -10.54 33.85 19.46
N ALA A 178 -9.33 33.37 19.65
CA ALA A 178 -8.59 33.54 20.89
C ALA A 178 -7.09 33.50 20.56
N GLU A 179 -6.60 34.63 20.08
CA GLU A 179 -5.20 34.99 20.11
C GLU A 179 -4.83 35.26 21.58
N SER A 180 -3.77 34.64 22.09
CA SER A 180 -3.12 35.06 23.33
C SER A 180 -1.64 34.75 23.22
N ALA A 181 -0.88 35.84 23.18
CA ALA A 181 0.54 35.90 22.98
C ALA A 181 1.35 35.42 24.20
N GLU A 182 2.61 35.15 23.89
CA GLU A 182 3.82 35.41 24.69
C GLU A 182 4.03 34.69 26.02
N GLY A 183 5.13 33.92 26.04
CA GLY A 183 5.73 33.41 27.25
C GLY A 183 6.51 34.46 28.02
N ASN A 184 6.41 34.42 29.34
CA ASN A 184 7.55 34.66 30.22
C ASN A 184 7.38 33.88 31.54
N ALA A 185 8.52 33.53 32.11
CA ALA A 185 8.78 32.56 33.16
C ALA A 185 8.16 32.85 34.54
N ALA A 186 7.81 31.78 35.28
CA ALA A 186 8.37 31.44 36.60
C ALA A 186 7.66 30.21 37.24
N LYS A 187 8.45 29.18 37.58
CA LYS A 187 8.15 28.08 38.55
C LYS A 187 8.23 28.66 39.99
N PRO A 188 7.98 27.93 41.12
CA PRO A 188 7.37 26.61 41.36
C PRO A 188 6.38 26.59 42.57
N THR A 189 6.00 25.37 43.01
CA THR A 189 5.52 24.96 44.37
C THR A 189 4.00 25.04 44.58
N VAL A 190 3.29 24.13 45.28
CA VAL A 190 3.64 23.02 46.18
C VAL A 190 2.40 22.11 46.35
N ASP A 191 2.65 20.81 46.60
CA ASP A 191 1.86 19.74 47.25
C ASP A 191 0.32 19.62 47.13
N GLY A 192 -0.13 18.38 46.86
CA GLY A 192 -1.51 17.91 47.15
C GLY A 192 -1.74 17.70 48.67
N PRO A 193 -2.52 16.70 49.13
CA PRO A 193 -3.54 15.86 48.48
C PRO A 193 -4.83 15.69 49.36
N SER A 194 -5.93 15.17 48.81
CA SER A 194 -6.97 14.37 49.52
C SER A 194 -8.10 14.03 48.55
N ALA A 195 -8.37 12.73 48.26
CA ALA A 195 -9.24 11.83 49.04
C ALA A 195 -10.71 12.28 48.98
N LYS A 196 -11.75 11.46 48.76
CA LYS A 196 -12.02 10.02 48.56
C LYS A 196 -13.56 9.94 48.36
N ALA A 197 -14.06 8.78 47.91
CA ALA A 197 -15.44 8.28 48.13
C ALA A 197 -16.58 8.88 47.28
N THR A 198 -17.65 8.18 46.89
CA THR A 198 -18.00 6.80 46.47
C THR A 198 -19.52 6.84 46.21
N GLU A 199 -20.01 5.96 45.34
CA GLU A 199 -21.41 5.46 45.27
C GLU A 199 -22.47 6.50 44.80
N ASP A 200 -23.39 6.21 43.87
CA ASP A 200 -24.42 5.18 43.93
C ASP A 200 -25.02 4.89 42.52
N VAL A 201 -25.45 3.65 42.32
CA VAL A 201 -26.17 3.01 41.20
C VAL A 201 -27.45 2.44 41.86
N PRO A 202 -28.65 2.15 41.26
CA PRO A 202 -29.01 1.87 39.85
C PRO A 202 -30.41 2.40 39.40
N SER A 203 -30.80 2.12 38.14
CA SER A 203 -32.07 1.40 37.82
C SER A 203 -32.21 1.06 36.32
N THR A 204 -32.07 -0.23 36.04
CA THR A 204 -32.87 -1.11 35.14
C THR A 204 -34.21 -0.55 34.64
N VAL A 205 -34.68 -0.79 33.40
CA VAL A 205 -35.17 -2.06 32.78
C VAL A 205 -35.27 -1.90 31.24
N LYS A 206 -34.78 -2.83 30.38
CA LYS A 206 -35.45 -4.02 29.74
C LYS A 206 -36.54 -3.62 28.71
N ALA A 207 -36.75 -4.17 27.50
CA ALA A 207 -36.30 -5.31 26.69
C ALA A 207 -36.58 -4.93 25.19
N GLU A 208 -35.77 -5.31 24.21
CA GLU A 208 -35.97 -6.45 23.29
C GLU A 208 -37.26 -6.39 22.44
N GLU A 209 -37.12 -6.20 21.12
CA GLU A 209 -37.81 -7.04 20.13
C GLU A 209 -37.14 -7.01 18.75
N THR A 210 -36.78 -8.20 18.30
CA THR A 210 -36.35 -8.61 16.95
C THR A 210 -37.58 -8.64 16.02
N PRO A 211 -37.40 -8.55 14.69
CA PRO A 211 -38.14 -9.51 13.87
C PRO A 211 -37.26 -10.19 12.83
N ALA A 212 -37.32 -11.52 12.85
CA ALA A 212 -36.92 -12.43 11.78
C ALA A 212 -38.14 -13.30 11.46
N SER A 213 -38.58 -13.28 10.20
CA SER A 213 -39.47 -14.24 9.52
C SER A 213 -39.82 -13.63 8.15
N ALA A 214 -40.02 -14.35 7.05
CA ALA A 214 -39.88 -15.75 6.72
C ALA A 214 -39.98 -15.89 5.19
N GLU A 215 -39.20 -16.82 4.65
CA GLU A 215 -39.57 -17.86 3.67
C GLU A 215 -40.82 -17.69 2.79
N SER A 216 -40.62 -17.84 1.46
CA SER A 216 -41.60 -18.45 0.55
C SER A 216 -40.88 -19.15 -0.61
N LYS A 217 -41.60 -20.12 -1.19
CA LYS A 217 -41.20 -21.40 -1.77
C LYS A 217 -41.62 -21.46 -3.25
N GLU A 218 -41.17 -22.51 -3.95
CA GLU A 218 -41.47 -22.93 -5.35
C GLU A 218 -40.56 -22.22 -6.39
N GLU A 219 -39.88 -22.89 -7.31
CA GLU A 219 -40.19 -24.07 -8.13
C GLU A 219 -38.91 -24.85 -8.50
#